data_AF-A0A9K3LX72-F1
#
_entry.id   AF-A0A9K3LX72-F1
#
_cell.length_a   1.000
_cell.length_b   1.000
_cell.length_c   1.000
_cell.angle_alpha   90.00
_cell.angle_beta   90.00
_cell.angle_gamma   90.00
#
_symmetry.space_group_name_H-M   'P 1'
#
loop_
_entity.id
_entity.type
_entity.pdbx_description
1 polymer ?
#
loop_
_entity_poly.entity_id
_entity_poly.type
_entity_poly.pdbx_seq_one_letter_code
_entity_poly.pdbx_strand_id
1 'polypeptide(L)'
;MVSRDTVRIALSTAALHDLGVKAADVQNAYLTAPTTEKIIWTICGPEFGPNEGKKAIIVRALNGLKGSGASYRNHISNCMQHLGYESFKEDPDLWMKPRTQPDDGFEYYSYVLIYVDDYLAISHEAMEDLQKIDYYFKMKEGSMGDPDIYLGSKIRKVTLPNRVEAWMLSPTKYVMEAVKNVKRYLEKEYGQKLPKRVSGPFPTNYRLEIDITQELKDDEVSYFY
;
A
#
# COMPACT_ATOMS: atom_id res chain seq x y z
N MET A 1 -9.35 2.28 2.73
CA MET A 1 -7.90 2.34 2.48
C MET A 1 -7.39 3.58 3.18
N VAL A 2 -6.21 3.52 3.77
CA VAL A 2 -5.62 4.67 4.44
C VAL A 2 -5.35 5.82 3.44
N SER A 3 -5.69 7.05 3.84
CA SER A 3 -5.46 8.23 3.01
C SER A 3 -3.99 8.64 3.04
N ARG A 4 -3.49 9.19 1.93
CA ARG A 4 -2.14 9.77 1.87
C ARG A 4 -1.96 10.94 2.83
N ASP A 5 -3.03 11.69 3.10
CA ASP A 5 -2.99 12.81 4.04
C ASP A 5 -2.85 12.30 5.48
N THR A 6 -3.55 11.21 5.83
CA THR A 6 -3.40 10.52 7.12
C THR A 6 -1.96 10.07 7.34
N VAL A 7 -1.33 9.48 6.32
CA VAL A 7 0.08 9.06 6.38
C VAL A 7 1.00 10.26 6.65
N ARG A 8 0.78 11.39 5.96
CA ARG A 8 1.59 12.61 6.15
C ARG A 8 1.43 13.19 7.54
N ILE A 9 0.21 13.23 8.06
CA ILE A 9 -0.08 13.71 9.42
C ILE A 9 0.60 12.78 10.43
N ALA A 10 0.44 11.47 10.29
CA ALA A 10 1.03 10.49 11.21
C ALA A 10 2.56 10.56 11.23
N LEU A 11 3.21 10.73 10.07
CA LEU A 11 4.66 10.95 9.99
C LEU A 11 5.09 12.30 10.60
N SER A 12 4.26 13.33 10.50
CA SER A 12 4.53 14.63 11.13
C SER A 12 4.47 14.51 12.66
N THR A 13 3.47 13.79 13.18
CA THR A 13 3.37 13.45 14.60
C THR A 13 4.58 12.61 15.05
N ALA A 14 5.01 11.66 14.24
CA ALA A 14 6.20 10.85 14.53
C ALA A 14 7.46 11.72 14.66
N ALA A 15 7.65 12.71 13.79
CA ALA A 15 8.76 13.64 13.89
C ALA A 15 8.66 14.58 15.12
N LEU A 16 7.43 15.00 15.48
CA LEU A 16 7.21 15.91 16.61
C LEU A 16 7.49 15.26 17.97
N HIS A 17 7.12 13.99 18.12
CA HIS A 17 7.24 13.23 19.37
C HIS A 17 8.44 12.24 19.37
N ASP A 18 9.34 12.35 18.39
CA ASP A 18 10.49 11.46 18.20
C ASP A 18 10.12 9.95 18.25
N LEU A 19 9.03 9.58 17.58
CA LEU A 19 8.55 8.21 17.51
C LEU A 19 9.30 7.43 16.42
N GLY A 20 9.55 6.15 16.70
CA GLY A 20 10.04 5.21 15.71
C GLY A 20 8.99 4.94 14.64
N VAL A 21 9.39 4.93 13.37
CA VAL A 21 8.53 4.54 12.26
C VAL A 21 9.10 3.26 11.64
N LYS A 22 8.30 2.19 11.64
CA LYS A 22 8.68 0.90 11.07
C LYS A 22 7.62 0.42 10.10
N ALA A 23 8.04 -0.23 9.03
CA ALA A 23 7.16 -0.85 8.06
C ALA A 23 7.35 -2.36 8.01
N ALA A 24 6.31 -3.07 7.57
CA ALA A 24 6.33 -4.50 7.29
C ALA A 24 5.36 -4.83 6.15
N ASP A 25 5.63 -5.93 5.46
CA ASP A 25 4.82 -6.48 4.37
C ASP A 25 4.25 -7.83 4.81
N VAL A 26 2.93 -7.99 4.80
CA VAL A 26 2.27 -9.25 5.20
C VAL A 26 2.39 -10.28 4.10
N GLN A 27 2.90 -11.46 4.46
CA GLN A 27 2.94 -12.59 3.56
C GLN A 27 1.52 -13.13 3.31
N ASN A 28 1.13 -13.26 2.04
CA ASN A 28 -0.12 -13.92 1.64
C ASN A 28 -1.39 -13.28 2.22
N ALA A 29 -1.46 -11.95 2.35
CA ALA A 29 -2.54 -11.17 2.99
C ALA A 29 -3.94 -11.82 2.91
N TYR A 30 -4.55 -11.94 1.72
CA TYR A 30 -5.91 -12.49 1.60
C TYR A 30 -6.04 -13.96 2.01
N LEU A 31 -5.01 -14.79 1.78
CA LEU A 31 -5.04 -16.20 2.13
C LEU A 31 -5.05 -16.44 3.65
N THR A 32 -4.75 -15.43 4.46
CA THR A 32 -4.83 -15.52 5.92
C THR A 32 -6.27 -15.42 6.43
N ALA A 33 -7.16 -14.75 5.68
CA ALA A 33 -8.53 -14.52 6.12
C ALA A 33 -9.51 -15.61 5.62
N PRO A 34 -10.47 -16.02 6.46
CA PRO A 34 -11.58 -16.87 6.01
C PRO A 34 -12.46 -16.09 5.03
N THR A 35 -12.95 -16.76 3.98
CA THR A 35 -13.91 -16.11 3.07
C THR A 35 -15.29 -16.03 3.70
N THR A 36 -15.97 -14.89 3.54
CA THR A 36 -17.38 -14.72 3.96
C THR A 36 -18.38 -15.12 2.88
N GLU A 37 -17.91 -15.39 1.67
CA GLU A 37 -18.74 -15.80 0.55
C GLU A 37 -19.10 -17.29 0.69
N LYS A 38 -20.40 -17.58 0.88
CA LYS A 38 -20.85 -18.90 1.32
C LYS A 38 -20.71 -20.03 0.29
N ILE A 39 -20.44 -19.74 -0.98
CA ILE A 39 -20.44 -20.74 -2.07
C ILE A 39 -19.45 -20.36 -3.18
N ILE A 40 -18.15 -20.32 -2.87
CA ILE A 40 -17.11 -20.25 -3.90
C ILE A 40 -16.52 -21.63 -4.08
N TRP A 41 -16.64 -22.18 -5.29
CA TRP A 41 -16.05 -23.46 -5.65
C TRP A 41 -15.41 -23.37 -7.04
N THR A 42 -14.38 -24.16 -7.25
CA THR A 42 -13.73 -24.34 -8.55
C THR A 42 -13.75 -25.80 -8.94
N ILE A 43 -13.64 -26.07 -10.24
CA ILE A 43 -13.37 -27.41 -10.74
C ILE A 43 -11.84 -27.58 -10.71
N CYS A 44 -11.39 -28.66 -10.10
CA CYS A 44 -9.98 -29.02 -10.05
C CYS A 44 -9.45 -29.31 -11.46
N GLY A 45 -8.43 -28.60 -11.90
CA GLY A 45 -7.72 -28.90 -13.14
C GLY A 45 -6.75 -30.09 -13.01
N PRO A 46 -6.00 -30.40 -14.08
CA PRO A 46 -5.03 -31.50 -14.10
C PRO A 46 -3.97 -31.41 -12.99
N GLU A 47 -3.69 -30.19 -12.50
CA GLU A 47 -2.76 -29.91 -11.40
C GLU A 47 -3.16 -30.55 -10.06
N PHE A 48 -4.42 -30.97 -9.91
CA PHE A 48 -4.91 -31.65 -8.70
C PHE A 48 -4.86 -33.19 -8.80
N GLY A 49 -4.30 -33.74 -9.89
CA GLY A 49 -4.05 -35.16 -10.09
C GLY A 49 -5.30 -36.02 -9.86
N PRO A 50 -5.36 -36.89 -8.83
CA PRO A 50 -6.52 -37.77 -8.58
C PRO A 50 -7.85 -37.06 -8.31
N ASN A 51 -7.80 -35.74 -8.08
CA ASN A 51 -8.98 -34.91 -7.85
C ASN A 51 -9.38 -34.07 -9.05
N GLU A 52 -8.73 -34.23 -10.20
CA GLU A 52 -9.12 -33.60 -11.46
C GLU A 52 -10.62 -33.85 -11.75
N GLY A 53 -11.32 -32.80 -12.15
CA GLY A 53 -12.76 -32.84 -12.44
C GLY A 53 -13.68 -32.81 -11.20
N LYS A 54 -13.15 -32.91 -9.98
CA LYS A 54 -13.95 -32.74 -8.74
C LYS A 54 -14.13 -31.26 -8.40
N LYS A 55 -15.15 -30.96 -7.59
CA LYS A 55 -15.40 -29.61 -7.07
C LYS A 55 -14.62 -29.40 -5.77
N ALA A 56 -13.81 -28.35 -5.73
CA ALA A 56 -13.14 -27.88 -4.52
C ALA A 56 -13.82 -26.62 -3.99
N ILE A 57 -14.04 -26.55 -2.67
CA ILE A 57 -14.59 -25.38 -2.00
C ILE A 57 -13.44 -24.49 -1.55
N ILE A 58 -13.52 -23.21 -1.88
CA ILE A 58 -12.54 -22.20 -1.45
C ILE A 58 -12.93 -21.71 -0.05
N VAL A 59 -12.05 -21.94 0.91
CA VAL A 59 -12.29 -21.64 2.34
C VAL A 59 -11.59 -20.35 2.82
N ARG A 60 -10.62 -19.85 2.05
CA ARG A 60 -9.84 -18.63 2.34
C ARG A 60 -10.08 -17.59 1.26
N ALA A 61 -9.95 -16.32 1.61
CA ALA A 61 -10.10 -15.23 0.64
C ALA A 61 -8.99 -15.31 -0.43
N LEU A 62 -9.38 -15.12 -1.70
CA LEU A 62 -8.49 -15.14 -2.85
C LEU A 62 -8.42 -13.77 -3.52
N ASN A 63 -7.25 -13.43 -4.06
CA ASN A 63 -7.11 -12.28 -4.94
C ASN A 63 -8.15 -12.34 -6.07
N GLY A 64 -8.87 -11.24 -6.30
CA GLY A 64 -9.85 -11.12 -7.38
C GLY A 64 -11.30 -11.44 -7.02
N LEU A 65 -11.59 -11.97 -5.83
CA LEU A 65 -12.97 -12.10 -5.37
C LEU A 65 -13.48 -10.75 -4.83
N LYS A 66 -14.75 -10.45 -5.11
CA LYS A 66 -15.39 -9.19 -4.74
C LYS A 66 -15.40 -8.97 -3.21
N GLY A 67 -15.52 -10.04 -2.42
CA GLY A 67 -15.56 -10.00 -0.97
C GLY A 67 -14.20 -10.07 -0.27
N SER A 68 -13.11 -10.43 -0.96
CA SER A 68 -11.81 -10.70 -0.32
C SER A 68 -11.25 -9.54 0.49
N GLY A 69 -11.37 -8.32 -0.04
CA GLY A 69 -10.96 -7.10 0.68
C GLY A 69 -11.72 -6.91 2.00
N ALA A 70 -13.05 -7.13 1.97
CA ALA A 70 -13.89 -6.98 3.16
C ALA A 70 -13.63 -8.09 4.18
N SER A 71 -13.51 -9.34 3.74
CA SER A 71 -13.19 -10.48 4.63
C SER A 71 -11.84 -10.29 5.31
N TYR A 72 -10.83 -9.84 4.56
CA TYR A 72 -9.50 -9.58 5.10
C TYR A 72 -9.49 -8.41 6.09
N ARG A 73 -10.13 -7.29 5.75
CA ARG A 73 -10.29 -6.15 6.66
C ARG A 73 -10.97 -6.55 7.97
N ASN A 74 -12.05 -7.32 7.90
CA ASN A 74 -12.76 -7.77 9.10
C ASN A 74 -11.88 -8.68 9.97
N HIS A 75 -11.08 -9.55 9.33
CA HIS A 75 -10.16 -10.42 10.05
C HIS A 75 -9.06 -9.63 10.78
N ILE A 76 -8.45 -8.66 10.11
CA ILE A 76 -7.47 -7.74 10.73
C ILE A 76 -8.13 -6.93 11.84
N SER A 77 -9.33 -6.39 11.62
CA SER A 77 -10.05 -5.58 12.61
C SER A 77 -10.21 -6.32 13.93
N ASN A 78 -10.58 -7.60 13.88
CA ASN A 78 -10.69 -8.43 15.07
C ASN A 78 -9.35 -8.61 15.80
N CYS A 79 -8.26 -8.79 15.05
CA CYS A 79 -6.91 -8.89 15.62
C CYS A 79 -6.45 -7.57 16.24
N MET A 80 -6.64 -6.44 15.56
CA MET A 80 -6.25 -5.13 16.07
C MET A 80 -7.01 -4.77 17.34
N GLN A 81 -8.32 -5.04 17.39
CA GLN A 81 -9.11 -4.88 18.62
C GLN A 81 -8.62 -5.79 19.74
N HIS A 82 -8.25 -7.04 19.43
CA HIS A 82 -7.65 -7.96 20.41
C HIS A 82 -6.30 -7.47 20.96
N LEU A 83 -5.51 -6.80 20.12
CA LEU A 83 -4.26 -6.14 20.50
C LEU A 83 -4.47 -4.80 21.25
N GLY A 84 -5.72 -4.37 21.42
CA GLY A 84 -6.10 -3.15 22.13
C GLY A 84 -5.98 -1.87 21.30
N TYR A 85 -6.03 -1.99 19.97
CA TYR A 85 -6.12 -0.84 19.06
C TYR A 85 -7.57 -0.51 18.72
N GLU A 86 -7.85 0.77 18.57
CA GLU A 86 -9.12 1.31 18.12
C GLU A 86 -8.99 1.89 16.70
N SER A 87 -9.99 1.67 15.86
CA SER A 87 -10.04 2.23 14.51
C SER A 87 -10.43 3.71 14.58
N PHE A 88 -9.69 4.57 13.88
CA PHE A 88 -10.08 5.97 13.72
C PHE A 88 -11.33 6.08 12.84
N LYS A 89 -12.24 7.01 13.16
CA LYS A 89 -13.58 7.04 12.53
C LYS A 89 -13.54 7.57 11.09
N GLU A 90 -12.72 8.58 10.85
CA GLU A 90 -12.59 9.26 9.55
C GLU A 90 -11.66 8.50 8.60
N ASP A 91 -10.70 7.75 9.14
CA ASP A 91 -9.83 6.85 8.39
C ASP A 91 -9.73 5.50 9.10
N PRO A 92 -10.66 4.56 8.84
CA PRO A 92 -10.74 3.33 9.63
C PRO A 92 -9.63 2.30 9.34
N ASP A 93 -8.66 2.65 8.50
CA ASP A 93 -7.40 1.90 8.34
C ASP A 93 -6.24 2.47 9.17
N LEU A 94 -6.48 3.58 9.88
CA LEU A 94 -5.62 4.07 10.95
C LEU A 94 -6.08 3.47 12.28
N TRP A 95 -5.18 2.72 12.91
CA TRP A 95 -5.39 2.11 14.22
C TRP A 95 -4.62 2.88 15.27
N MET A 96 -5.29 3.22 16.37
CA MET A 96 -4.75 4.04 17.46
C MET A 96 -4.75 3.26 18.77
N LYS A 97 -3.69 3.39 19.55
CA LYS A 97 -3.62 2.81 20.90
C LYS A 97 -2.97 3.81 21.86
N PRO A 98 -3.64 4.18 22.97
CA PRO A 98 -3.02 5.05 23.97
C PRO A 98 -1.81 4.33 24.59
N ARG A 99 -0.71 5.06 24.73
CA ARG A 99 0.55 4.61 25.30
C ARG A 99 1.09 5.72 26.20
N THR A 100 1.95 5.32 27.13
CA THR A 100 2.67 6.24 28.00
C THR A 100 4.15 6.06 27.73
N GLN A 101 4.88 7.15 27.53
CA GLN A 101 6.31 7.10 27.31
C GLN A 101 7.00 6.63 28.60
N PRO A 102 7.96 5.68 28.51
CA PRO A 102 8.60 5.12 29.70
C PRO A 102 9.43 6.14 30.50
N ASP A 103 9.97 7.16 29.82
CA ASP A 103 10.98 8.06 30.40
C ASP A 103 10.38 9.23 31.16
N ASP A 104 9.34 9.89 30.62
CA ASP A 104 8.76 11.12 31.15
C ASP A 104 7.27 10.99 31.52
N GLY A 105 6.66 9.84 31.26
CA GLY A 105 5.24 9.61 31.52
C GLY A 105 4.31 10.34 30.54
N PHE A 106 4.81 10.85 29.42
CA PHE A 106 4.00 11.55 28.44
C PHE A 106 3.01 10.60 27.77
N GLU A 107 1.73 10.95 27.77
CA GLU A 107 0.69 10.19 27.09
C GLU A 107 0.71 10.51 25.58
N TYR A 108 0.90 9.48 24.77
CA TYR A 108 0.89 9.57 23.32
C TYR A 108 0.05 8.44 22.73
N TYR A 109 -0.23 8.52 21.44
CA TYR A 109 -0.90 7.43 20.72
C TYR A 109 0.11 6.70 19.84
N SER A 110 0.15 5.36 19.97
CA SER A 110 0.75 4.48 18.96
C SER A 110 -0.21 4.40 17.78
N TYR A 111 0.34 4.50 16.56
CA TYR A 111 -0.42 4.41 15.32
C TYR A 111 0.03 3.21 14.50
N VAL A 112 -0.92 2.48 13.92
CA VAL A 112 -0.65 1.46 12.90
C VAL A 112 -1.52 1.75 11.69
N LEU A 113 -0.89 2.09 10.56
CA LEU A 113 -1.56 2.36 9.28
C LEU A 113 -1.49 1.10 8.43
N ILE A 114 -2.65 0.58 8.04
CA ILE A 114 -2.74 -0.69 7.30
C ILE A 114 -3.26 -0.43 5.89
N TYR A 115 -2.46 -0.80 4.89
CA TYR A 115 -2.87 -0.80 3.50
C TYR A 115 -2.71 -2.19 2.90
N VAL A 116 -3.78 -2.98 2.96
CA VAL A 116 -3.76 -4.39 2.52
C VAL A 116 -2.58 -5.13 3.17
N ASP A 117 -1.50 -5.40 2.45
CA ASP A 117 -0.29 -6.06 2.90
C ASP A 117 0.76 -5.12 3.52
N ASP A 118 0.72 -3.82 3.22
CA ASP A 118 1.67 -2.82 3.73
C ASP A 118 1.24 -2.26 5.10
N TYR A 119 2.04 -2.53 6.13
CA TYR A 119 1.79 -2.08 7.51
C TYR A 119 2.84 -1.05 7.90
N LEU A 120 2.41 0.08 8.48
CA LEU A 120 3.28 1.13 8.99
C LEU A 120 2.96 1.42 10.45
N ALA A 121 3.85 1.02 11.35
CA ALA A 121 3.76 1.26 12.78
C ALA A 121 4.55 2.49 13.20
N ILE A 122 3.96 3.30 14.08
CA ILE A 122 4.51 4.54 14.61
C ILE A 122 4.35 4.54 16.13
N SER A 123 5.44 4.27 16.84
CA SER A 123 5.52 4.30 18.30
C SER A 123 6.99 4.21 18.74
N HIS A 124 7.28 4.41 20.02
CA HIS A 124 8.62 4.13 20.54
C HIS A 124 9.00 2.64 20.41
N GLU A 125 8.00 1.75 20.47
CA GLU A 125 8.14 0.29 20.37
C GLU A 125 7.63 -0.24 19.02
N ALA A 126 7.76 0.53 17.93
CA ALA A 126 7.11 0.22 16.65
C ALA A 126 7.48 -1.17 16.10
N MET A 127 8.70 -1.64 16.38
CA MET A 127 9.14 -2.98 16.01
C MET A 127 8.39 -4.06 16.79
N GLU A 128 8.15 -3.86 18.09
CA GLU A 128 7.40 -4.81 18.91
C GLU A 128 5.92 -4.85 18.53
N ASP A 129 5.35 -3.68 18.19
CA ASP A 129 3.98 -3.59 17.68
C ASP A 129 3.83 -4.44 16.41
N LEU A 130 4.80 -4.37 15.48
CA LEU A 130 4.83 -5.22 14.29
C LEU A 130 5.07 -6.70 14.60
N GLN A 131 5.92 -7.04 15.57
CA GLN A 131 6.16 -8.43 15.99
C GLN A 131 4.91 -9.07 16.62
N LYS A 132 4.14 -8.31 17.39
CA LYS A 132 2.85 -8.78 17.94
C LYS A 132 1.85 -9.08 16.82
N ILE A 133 1.86 -8.29 15.75
CA ILE A 133 1.03 -8.53 14.57
C ILE A 133 1.58 -9.73 13.77
N ASP A 134 2.90 -9.90 13.63
CA ASP A 134 3.56 -11.03 12.93
C ASP A 134 3.12 -12.40 13.47
N TYR A 135 2.80 -12.48 14.77
CA TYR A 135 2.27 -13.69 15.39
C TYR A 135 0.93 -14.14 14.78
N TYR A 136 0.07 -13.20 14.40
CA TYR A 136 -1.24 -13.49 13.79
C TYR A 136 -1.22 -13.43 12.26
N PHE A 137 -0.48 -12.47 11.71
CA PHE A 137 -0.34 -12.21 10.28
C PHE A 137 1.14 -12.25 9.93
N LYS A 138 1.59 -13.41 9.44
CA LYS A 138 3.01 -13.63 9.16
C LYS A 138 3.54 -12.57 8.20
N MET A 139 4.53 -11.81 8.64
CA MET A 139 5.25 -10.83 7.84
C MET A 139 6.27 -11.55 6.96
N LYS A 140 6.57 -10.95 5.81
CA LYS A 140 7.60 -11.44 4.91
C LYS A 140 8.98 -11.36 5.55
N GLU A 141 9.79 -12.37 5.35
CA GLU A 141 11.13 -12.42 5.93
C GLU A 141 11.98 -11.23 5.44
N GLY A 142 12.55 -10.48 6.39
CA GLY A 142 13.34 -9.28 6.09
C GLY A 142 12.52 -8.03 5.72
N SER A 143 11.19 -8.06 5.74
CA SER A 143 10.38 -6.86 5.45
C SER A 143 10.25 -5.90 6.62
N MET A 144 10.39 -6.39 7.85
CA MET A 144 10.26 -5.58 9.06
C MET A 144 11.48 -4.67 9.23
N GLY A 145 11.29 -3.36 9.15
CA GLY A 145 12.40 -2.41 9.26
C GLY A 145 12.02 -0.97 9.01
N ASP A 146 13.02 -0.14 8.68
CA ASP A 146 12.78 1.25 8.30
C ASP A 146 12.05 1.33 6.96
N PRO A 147 11.02 2.19 6.83
CA PRO A 147 10.29 2.32 5.58
C PRO A 147 11.18 2.93 4.49
N ASP A 148 11.30 2.26 3.33
CA ASP A 148 11.86 2.86 2.11
C ASP A 148 10.74 3.34 1.17
N ILE A 149 9.67 2.54 1.03
CA ILE A 149 8.52 2.83 0.17
C ILE A 149 7.24 2.47 0.92
N TYR A 150 6.24 3.35 0.84
CA TYR A 150 4.89 3.09 1.32
C TYR A 150 3.90 3.82 0.41
N LEU A 151 2.85 3.13 -0.05
CA LEU A 151 1.84 3.66 -0.99
C LEU A 151 2.44 4.31 -2.25
N GLY A 152 3.51 3.71 -2.79
CA GLY A 152 4.21 4.19 -3.98
C GLY A 152 5.04 5.47 -3.77
N SER A 153 5.13 5.98 -2.54
CA SER A 153 5.99 7.11 -2.19
C SER A 153 7.23 6.62 -1.46
N LYS A 154 8.39 7.16 -1.83
CA LYS A 154 9.63 6.94 -1.10
C LYS A 154 9.56 7.70 0.23
N ILE A 155 9.77 7.01 1.34
CA ILE A 155 9.81 7.59 2.68
C ILE A 155 11.26 7.56 3.16
N ARG A 156 11.77 8.69 3.67
CA ARG A 156 13.11 8.76 4.28
C ARG A 156 13.14 9.81 5.38
N LYS A 157 13.91 9.56 6.45
CA LYS A 157 14.31 10.61 7.39
C LYS A 157 15.39 11.48 6.74
N VAL A 158 15.24 12.80 6.80
CA VAL A 158 16.19 13.77 6.27
C VAL A 158 16.47 14.85 7.31
N THR A 159 17.72 15.31 7.37
CA THR A 159 18.08 16.48 8.18
C THR A 159 17.99 17.72 7.30
N LEU A 160 17.11 18.65 7.66
CA LEU A 160 16.94 19.92 6.96
C LEU A 160 18.14 20.86 7.23
N PRO A 161 18.35 21.92 6.42
CA PRO A 161 19.45 22.87 6.63
C PRO A 161 19.47 23.54 8.01
N ASN A 162 18.29 23.66 8.64
CA ASN A 162 18.12 24.16 10.01
C ASN A 162 18.40 23.10 11.10
N ARG A 163 18.97 21.95 10.73
CA ARG A 163 19.30 20.80 11.61
C ARG A 163 18.10 20.06 12.21
N VAL A 164 16.88 20.38 11.78
CA VAL A 164 15.68 19.65 12.19
C VAL A 164 15.56 18.35 11.38
N GLU A 165 15.29 17.23 12.04
CA GLU A 165 14.97 15.98 11.36
C GLU A 165 13.51 15.97 10.92
N ALA A 166 13.26 15.55 9.68
CA ALA A 166 11.93 15.49 9.09
C ALA A 166 11.75 14.24 8.24
N TRP A 167 10.51 13.80 8.08
CA TRP A 167 10.16 12.75 7.13
C TRP A 167 9.91 13.33 5.74
N MET A 168 10.66 12.87 4.75
CA MET A 168 10.49 13.19 3.34
C MET A 168 9.62 12.14 2.67
N LEU A 169 8.60 12.58 1.93
CA LEU A 169 7.84 11.74 1.00
C LEU A 169 8.14 12.18 -0.43
N SER A 170 8.54 11.23 -1.29
CA SER A 170 8.84 11.54 -2.69
C SER A 170 8.16 10.58 -3.68
N PRO A 171 7.46 11.08 -4.70
CA PRO A 171 6.91 10.25 -5.77
C PRO A 171 7.95 9.88 -6.84
N THR A 172 9.25 10.22 -6.67
CA THR A 172 10.27 10.07 -7.71
C THR A 172 10.29 8.66 -8.33
N LYS A 173 10.24 7.59 -7.52
CA LYS A 173 10.28 6.22 -8.04
C LYS A 173 9.06 5.89 -8.90
N TYR A 174 7.87 6.30 -8.45
CA TYR A 174 6.62 6.14 -9.21
C TYR A 174 6.70 6.87 -10.56
N VAL A 175 7.09 8.15 -10.54
CA VAL A 175 7.22 8.96 -11.76
C VAL A 175 8.27 8.36 -12.71
N MET A 176 9.40 7.88 -12.19
CA MET A 176 10.45 7.25 -13.00
C MET A 176 9.97 5.96 -13.68
N GLU A 177 9.29 5.08 -12.96
CA GLU A 177 8.76 3.84 -13.56
C GLU A 177 7.61 4.14 -14.54
N ALA A 178 6.73 5.09 -14.24
CA ALA A 178 5.69 5.53 -15.19
C ALA A 178 6.30 6.05 -16.50
N VAL A 179 7.30 6.93 -16.43
CA VAL A 179 8.02 7.43 -17.62
C VAL A 179 8.72 6.30 -18.37
N LYS A 180 9.31 5.34 -17.67
CA LYS A 180 9.98 4.19 -18.28
C LYS A 180 8.99 3.27 -18.99
N ASN A 181 7.81 3.04 -18.43
CA ASN A 181 6.74 2.26 -19.06
C ASN A 181 6.25 2.93 -20.33
N VAL A 182 5.98 4.25 -20.29
CA VAL A 182 5.61 5.03 -21.48
C VAL A 182 6.69 4.94 -22.57
N LYS A 183 7.97 5.12 -22.22
CA LYS A 183 9.08 5.00 -23.18
C LYS A 183 9.12 3.61 -23.83
N ARG A 184 8.96 2.55 -23.04
CA ARG A 184 9.01 1.17 -23.53
C ARG A 184 7.83 0.87 -24.46
N TYR A 185 6.64 1.35 -24.11
CA TYR A 185 5.43 1.18 -24.90
C TYR A 185 5.54 1.90 -26.25
N LEU A 186 5.95 3.18 -26.24
CA LEU A 186 6.17 3.95 -27.47
C LEU A 186 7.20 3.31 -28.40
N GLU A 187 8.30 2.78 -27.85
CA GLU A 187 9.33 2.11 -28.64
C GLU A 187 8.84 0.78 -29.22
N LYS A 188 8.07 -0.01 -28.45
CA LYS A 188 7.58 -1.34 -28.85
C LYS A 188 6.44 -1.29 -29.86
N GLU A 189 5.42 -0.46 -29.63
CA GLU A 189 4.20 -0.44 -30.44
C GLU A 189 4.31 0.53 -31.62
N TYR A 190 5.03 1.65 -31.44
CA TYR A 190 5.07 2.74 -32.41
C TYR A 190 6.48 3.05 -32.95
N GLY A 191 7.53 2.44 -32.40
CA GLY A 191 8.93 2.77 -32.75
C GLY A 191 9.33 4.21 -32.39
N GLN A 192 8.56 4.88 -31.53
CA GLN A 192 8.73 6.30 -31.19
C GLN A 192 9.49 6.50 -29.89
N LYS A 193 10.03 7.71 -29.70
CA LYS A 193 10.77 8.11 -28.48
C LYS A 193 10.27 9.44 -27.97
N LEU A 194 10.26 9.59 -26.65
CA LEU A 194 9.92 10.87 -26.03
C LEU A 194 10.89 11.97 -26.50
N PRO A 195 10.39 13.17 -26.87
CA PRO A 195 11.23 14.27 -27.29
C PRO A 195 12.14 14.76 -26.15
N LYS A 196 13.41 15.05 -26.46
CA LYS A 196 14.43 15.45 -25.47
C LYS A 196 14.32 16.90 -25.01
N ARG A 197 13.70 17.75 -25.83
CA ARG A 197 13.44 19.17 -25.55
C ARG A 197 12.05 19.51 -26.06
N VAL A 198 11.22 20.03 -25.17
CA VAL A 198 9.87 20.52 -25.47
C VAL A 198 9.70 21.86 -24.77
N SER A 199 9.13 22.85 -25.45
CA SER A 199 8.83 24.17 -24.88
C SER A 199 7.58 24.17 -24.00
N GLY A 200 6.74 23.14 -24.11
CA GLY A 200 5.54 22.94 -23.31
C GLY A 200 4.96 21.54 -23.53
N PRO A 201 3.97 21.13 -22.70
CA PRO A 201 3.32 19.82 -22.82
C PRO A 201 2.50 19.69 -24.12
N PHE A 202 1.97 20.80 -24.63
CA PHE A 202 1.29 20.88 -25.92
C PHE A 202 2.03 21.83 -26.87
N PRO A 203 1.95 21.62 -28.19
CA PRO A 203 2.40 22.59 -29.18
C PRO A 203 1.77 23.97 -28.94
N THR A 204 2.49 25.06 -29.20
CA THR A 204 2.01 26.44 -28.95
C THR A 204 0.70 26.79 -29.69
N ASN A 205 0.41 26.09 -30.79
CA ASN A 205 -0.81 26.27 -31.59
C ASN A 205 -1.81 25.12 -31.44
N TYR A 206 -1.63 24.26 -30.44
CA TYR A 206 -2.54 23.14 -30.20
C TYR A 206 -3.90 23.66 -29.72
N ARG A 207 -4.96 23.22 -30.40
CA ARG A 207 -6.35 23.55 -30.10
C ARG A 207 -7.14 22.25 -30.08
N LEU A 208 -7.70 21.92 -28.92
CA LEU A 208 -8.49 20.70 -28.72
C LEU A 208 -9.66 20.61 -29.72
N GLU A 209 -10.26 21.74 -30.08
CA GLU A 209 -11.39 21.80 -31.02
C GLU A 209 -11.08 21.38 -32.48
N ILE A 210 -9.80 21.29 -32.86
CA ILE A 210 -9.36 20.89 -34.21
C ILE A 210 -8.46 19.65 -34.19
N ASP A 211 -8.33 19.00 -33.03
CA ASP A 211 -7.57 17.77 -32.94
C ASP A 211 -8.33 16.63 -33.63
N ILE A 212 -7.76 16.16 -34.74
CA ILE A 212 -8.25 15.03 -35.54
C ILE A 212 -7.35 13.80 -35.38
N THR A 213 -6.48 13.79 -34.36
CA THR A 213 -5.66 12.61 -34.07
C THR A 213 -6.56 11.42 -33.78
N GLN A 214 -6.10 10.25 -34.22
CA GLN A 214 -6.86 9.04 -34.09
C GLN A 214 -6.99 8.70 -32.60
N GLU A 215 -8.22 8.41 -32.16
CA GLU A 215 -8.46 7.97 -30.79
C GLU A 215 -7.67 6.68 -30.50
N LEU A 216 -7.22 6.56 -29.25
CA LEU A 216 -6.60 5.34 -28.75
C LEU A 216 -7.60 4.19 -28.82
N LYS A 217 -7.14 3.00 -29.17
CA LYS A 217 -7.99 1.79 -29.14
C LYS A 217 -8.32 1.42 -27.69
N ASP A 218 -9.40 0.68 -27.47
CA ASP A 218 -9.84 0.25 -26.12
C ASP A 218 -8.71 -0.39 -25.29
N ASP A 219 -7.84 -1.16 -25.94
CA ASP A 219 -6.69 -1.84 -25.33
C ASP A 219 -5.57 -0.86 -24.89
N GLU A 220 -5.52 0.32 -25.51
CA GLU A 220 -4.49 1.35 -25.30
C GLU A 220 -4.92 2.38 -24.26
N VAL A 221 -6.23 2.62 -24.15
CA VAL A 221 -6.83 3.52 -23.13
C VAL A 221 -6.57 3.02 -21.71
N SER A 222 -6.52 1.70 -21.52
CA SER A 222 -6.34 1.06 -20.21
C SER A 222 -4.88 0.74 -19.85
N TYR A 223 -3.92 0.99 -20.75
CA TYR A 223 -2.54 0.54 -20.59
C TYR A 223 -1.75 1.23 -19.46
N PHE A 224 -2.16 2.44 -19.07
CA PHE A 224 -1.47 3.26 -18.07
C PHE A 224 -2.26 3.47 -16.77
N TYR A 225 -3.38 2.74 -16.60
CA TYR A 225 -4.17 2.73 -15.37
C TYR A 225 -3.62 1.77 -14.31
#